data_AF-L2GP98-F1
#
_entry.id   AF-L2GP98-F1
#
_cell.length_a   1.000
_cell.length_b   1.000
_cell.length_c   1.000
_cell.angle_alpha   90.00
_cell.angle_beta   90.00
_cell.angle_gamma   90.00
#
_symmetry.space_group_name_H-M   'P 1'
#
loop_
_entity.id
_entity.type
_entity.pdbx_description
1 polymer ?
#
loop_
_entity_poly.entity_id
_entity_poly.type
_entity_poly.pdbx_seq_one_letter_code
_entity_poly.pdbx_strand_id
1 'polypeptide(L)'
;MGFEKVKMELGMSIRPKYLNDPSTSIFKQLCKHLLQYSYNLSGFPLSFTIEGVLPAGKILEDGSVYVDCLVSFYIFRVSPGDVLCSVNGNVCGIFSALVGNEENYTGDIIVKGVDRDKILGMKSAMEEESGF
;
A
#
# COMPACT_ATOMS: atom_id res chain seq x y z
N MET A 1 -16.64 2.08 6.21
CA MET A 1 -15.67 1.34 5.39
C MET A 1 -16.20 1.31 3.97
N GLY A 2 -15.32 1.28 2.97
CA GLY A 2 -15.80 1.24 1.59
C GLY A 2 -14.70 0.96 0.58
N PHE A 3 -15.13 0.59 -0.63
CA PHE A 3 -14.26 0.49 -1.78
C PHE A 3 -14.47 1.68 -2.71
N GLU A 4 -13.38 2.23 -3.20
CA GLU A 4 -13.43 3.41 -4.05
C GLU A 4 -12.43 3.29 -5.20
N LYS A 5 -12.77 3.84 -6.36
CA LYS A 5 -11.83 4.01 -7.47
C LYS A 5 -11.31 5.44 -7.45
N VAL A 6 -10.01 5.61 -7.27
CA VAL A 6 -9.34 6.92 -7.25
C VAL A 6 -8.40 7.05 -8.44
N LYS A 7 -8.53 8.13 -9.20
CA LYS A 7 -7.63 8.47 -10.30
C LYS A 7 -6.57 9.45 -9.82
N MET A 8 -5.31 9.23 -10.19
CA MET A 8 -4.23 10.14 -9.87
C MET A 8 -3.14 10.16 -10.94
N GLU A 9 -2.42 11.26 -10.98
CA GLU A 9 -1.20 11.42 -11.77
C GLU A 9 0.01 11.14 -10.88
N LEU A 10 0.93 10.30 -11.35
CA LEU A 10 2.13 9.91 -10.64
C LEU A 10 3.35 10.08 -11.51
N GLY A 11 4.34 10.81 -11.01
CA GLY A 11 5.66 10.87 -11.61
C GLY A 11 6.47 9.61 -11.33
N MET A 12 7.01 9.00 -12.39
CA MET A 12 7.70 7.73 -12.37
C MET A 12 9.07 7.85 -13.06
N SER A 13 10.09 7.24 -12.46
CA SER A 13 11.41 7.15 -13.08
C SER A 13 11.57 5.82 -13.81
N ILE A 14 11.86 5.87 -15.12
CA ILE A 14 12.15 4.72 -15.96
C ILE A 14 13.66 4.62 -16.13
N ARG A 15 14.27 3.60 -15.52
CA ARG A 15 15.71 3.34 -15.65
C ARG A 15 16.08 2.98 -17.10
N PRO A 16 17.31 3.25 -17.55
CA PRO A 16 17.76 2.96 -18.92
C PRO A 16 17.44 1.55 -19.41
N LYS A 17 17.59 0.54 -18.53
CA LYS A 17 17.29 -0.87 -18.85
C LYS A 17 15.84 -1.17 -19.20
N TYR A 18 14.91 -0.25 -18.91
CA TYR A 18 13.48 -0.38 -19.19
C TYR A 18 12.98 0.58 -20.27
N LEU A 19 13.86 1.29 -20.99
CA LEU A 19 13.40 2.23 -22.03
C LEU A 19 12.67 1.54 -23.19
N ASN A 20 13.03 0.29 -23.50
CA ASN A 20 12.33 -0.52 -24.50
C ASN A 20 11.03 -1.15 -23.97
N ASP A 21 10.81 -1.15 -22.65
CA ASP A 21 9.62 -1.69 -21.98
C ASP A 21 9.31 -0.88 -20.70
N PRO A 22 8.84 0.36 -20.85
CA PRO A 22 8.60 1.26 -19.72
C PRO A 22 7.43 0.77 -18.85
N SER A 23 6.46 0.07 -19.46
CA SER A 23 5.30 -0.51 -18.79
C SER A 23 5.71 -1.45 -17.65
N THR A 24 6.71 -2.32 -17.88
CA THR A 24 7.23 -3.20 -16.83
C THR A 24 7.88 -2.43 -15.68
N SER A 25 8.59 -1.32 -15.96
CA SER A 25 9.18 -0.47 -14.92
C SER A 25 8.11 0.18 -14.05
N ILE A 26 7.07 0.74 -14.69
CA ILE A 26 5.96 1.42 -14.01
C ILE A 26 5.17 0.41 -13.18
N PHE A 27 4.82 -0.74 -13.76
CA PHE A 27 4.09 -1.81 -13.07
C PHE A 27 4.83 -2.25 -11.81
N LYS A 28 6.13 -2.53 -11.90
CA LYS A 28 6.96 -2.93 -10.75
C LYS A 28 7.03 -1.87 -9.66
N GLN A 29 7.00 -0.59 -10.01
CA GLN A 29 6.97 0.50 -9.03
C GLN A 29 5.60 0.55 -8.33
N LEU A 30 4.50 0.51 -9.09
CA LEU A 30 3.14 0.54 -8.57
C LEU A 30 2.82 -0.66 -7.66
N CYS A 31 3.29 -1.86 -8.01
CA CYS A 31 3.11 -3.06 -7.18
C CYS A 31 3.64 -2.92 -5.76
N LYS A 32 4.66 -2.09 -5.53
CA LYS A 32 5.23 -1.88 -4.18
C LYS A 32 4.26 -1.19 -3.22
N HIS A 33 3.24 -0.51 -3.75
CA HIS A 33 2.26 0.23 -2.96
C HIS A 33 0.98 -0.57 -2.67
N LEU A 34 0.82 -1.74 -3.29
CA LEU A 34 -0.35 -2.58 -3.05
C LEU A 34 -0.34 -3.15 -1.63
N LEU A 35 -1.53 -3.21 -1.03
CA LEU A 35 -1.80 -3.71 0.31
C LEU A 35 -1.11 -2.92 1.43
N GLN A 36 -0.48 -1.79 1.12
CA GLN A 36 0.11 -0.88 2.10
C GLN A 36 -0.81 0.32 2.31
N TYR A 37 -0.95 0.78 3.56
CA TYR A 37 -1.75 1.98 3.80
C TYR A 37 -1.10 3.21 3.16
N SER A 38 -1.82 3.88 2.27
CA SER A 38 -1.39 5.14 1.68
C SER A 38 -2.17 6.29 2.28
N TYR A 39 -1.47 7.20 2.98
CA TYR A 39 -2.07 8.43 3.52
C TYR A 39 -2.60 9.35 2.41
N ASN A 40 -1.88 9.41 1.28
CA ASN A 40 -2.30 10.21 0.12
C ASN A 40 -3.62 9.71 -0.48
N LEU A 41 -3.88 8.39 -0.38
CA LEU A 41 -5.13 7.78 -0.85
C LEU A 41 -6.16 7.60 0.28
N SER A 42 -5.74 7.79 1.54
CA SER A 42 -6.51 7.51 2.76
C SER A 42 -7.08 6.09 2.77
N GLY A 43 -6.27 5.09 2.40
CA GLY A 43 -6.70 3.70 2.30
C GLY A 43 -5.62 2.75 1.79
N PHE A 44 -5.99 1.48 1.65
CA PHE A 44 -5.15 0.40 1.14
C PHE A 44 -5.39 0.20 -0.36
N PRO A 45 -4.41 0.47 -1.23
CA PRO A 45 -4.53 0.14 -2.65
C PRO A 45 -4.58 -1.39 -2.81
N LEU A 46 -5.66 -1.90 -3.40
CA LEU A 46 -5.83 -3.34 -3.64
C LEU A 46 -5.39 -3.74 -5.05
N SER A 47 -5.67 -2.87 -6.02
CA SER A 47 -5.27 -3.05 -7.40
C SER A 47 -5.10 -1.69 -8.08
N PHE A 48 -4.50 -1.70 -9.27
CA PHE A 48 -4.37 -0.51 -10.09
C PHE A 48 -4.55 -0.81 -11.57
N THR A 49 -4.83 0.23 -12.33
CA THR A 49 -4.86 0.23 -13.80
C THR A 49 -4.04 1.42 -14.28
N ILE A 50 -3.06 1.16 -15.15
CA ILE A 50 -2.32 2.21 -15.84
C ILE A 50 -3.21 2.68 -16.99
N GLU A 51 -3.72 3.90 -16.87
CA GLU A 51 -4.64 4.49 -17.86
C GLU A 51 -3.86 5.13 -19.03
N GLY A 52 -2.63 5.60 -18.76
CA GLY A 52 -1.75 6.12 -19.80
C GLY A 52 -0.44 6.69 -19.24
N VAL A 53 0.56 6.80 -20.12
CA VAL A 53 1.83 7.48 -19.83
C VAL A 53 1.88 8.75 -20.66
N LEU A 54 2.15 9.89 -20.02
CA LEU A 54 2.22 11.16 -20.73
C LEU A 54 3.47 11.19 -21.63
N PRO A 55 3.34 11.74 -22.85
CA PRO A 55 4.38 11.65 -23.88
C PRO A 55 5.62 12.52 -23.59
N ALA A 56 5.52 13.46 -22.64
CA ALA A 56 6.63 14.31 -22.25
C ALA A 56 7.36 13.69 -21.05
N GLY A 57 8.67 13.46 -21.21
CA GLY A 57 9.55 13.00 -20.15
C GLY A 57 10.81 13.84 -20.04
N LYS A 58 11.41 13.88 -18.84
CA LYS A 58 12.69 14.54 -18.58
C LYS A 58 13.78 13.49 -18.40
N ILE A 59 14.87 13.62 -19.15
CA ILE A 59 16.06 12.78 -18.95
C ILE A 59 16.78 13.29 -17.70
N LEU A 60 17.10 12.37 -16.79
CA LEU A 60 17.84 12.60 -15.56
C LEU A 60 19.35 12.35 -15.80
N GLU A 61 20.19 12.82 -14.90
CA GLU A 61 21.66 12.71 -15.01
C GLU A 61 22.15 11.26 -15.08
N ASP A 62 21.43 10.32 -14.47
CA ASP A 62 21.72 8.88 -14.49
C ASP A 62 21.24 8.18 -15.78
N GLY A 63 20.72 8.93 -16.74
CA GLY A 63 20.13 8.43 -17.99
C GLY A 63 18.72 7.88 -17.84
N SER A 64 18.13 7.89 -16.63
CA SER A 64 16.73 7.55 -16.44
C SER A 64 15.81 8.60 -17.06
N VAL A 65 14.59 8.21 -17.42
CA VAL A 65 13.58 9.14 -17.93
C VAL A 65 12.46 9.26 -16.90
N TYR A 66 12.23 10.47 -16.42
CA TYR A 66 11.09 10.81 -15.58
C TYR A 66 9.87 11.10 -16.46
N VAL A 67 8.77 10.39 -16.24
CA VAL A 67 7.51 10.57 -16.96
C VAL A 67 6.35 10.64 -15.97
N ASP A 68 5.30 11.36 -16.34
CA ASP A 68 4.05 11.37 -15.60
C ASP A 68 3.11 10.29 -16.13
N CYS A 69 2.42 9.60 -15.23
CA CYS A 69 1.58 8.44 -15.52
C CYS A 69 0.22 8.62 -14.87
N LEU A 70 -0.85 8.40 -15.65
CA LEU A 70 -2.22 8.38 -15.15
C LEU A 70 -2.56 6.98 -14.67
N VAL A 71 -2.90 6.86 -13.38
CA VAL A 71 -3.18 5.58 -12.73
C VAL A 71 -4.51 5.66 -11.98
N SER A 72 -5.34 4.65 -12.18
CA SER A 72 -6.51 4.41 -11.35
C SER A 72 -6.19 3.36 -10.30
N PHE A 73 -6.39 3.66 -9.02
CA PHE A 73 -6.34 2.68 -7.94
C PHE A 73 -7.74 2.26 -7.51
N TYR A 74 -7.91 0.97 -7.22
CA TYR A 74 -9.03 0.50 -6.43
C TYR A 74 -8.56 0.40 -4.97
N ILE A 75 -9.16 1.20 -4.10
CA ILE A 75 -8.71 1.35 -2.72
C ILE A 75 -9.76 0.81 -1.74
N PHE A 76 -9.28 0.16 -0.68
CA PHE A 76 -10.07 -0.16 0.49
C PHE A 76 -9.86 0.93 1.54
N ARG A 77 -10.91 1.73 1.79
CA ARG A 77 -10.88 2.81 2.77
C ARG A 77 -11.42 2.33 4.11
N VAL A 78 -10.63 2.62 5.14
CA VAL A 78 -10.94 2.37 6.53
C VAL A 78 -10.80 3.69 7.27
N SER A 79 -11.85 4.12 7.95
CA SER A 79 -11.86 5.34 8.75
C SER A 79 -12.09 5.02 10.23
N PRO A 80 -11.57 5.85 11.15
CA PRO A 80 -11.92 5.74 12.57
C PRO A 80 -13.44 5.75 12.75
N GLY A 81 -13.95 4.83 13.56
CA GLY A 81 -15.38 4.61 13.77
C GLY A 81 -16.01 3.55 12.88
N ASP A 82 -15.32 3.09 11.83
CA ASP A 82 -15.76 1.95 11.03
C ASP A 82 -15.79 0.66 11.85
N VAL A 83 -16.75 -0.21 11.53
CA VAL A 83 -16.83 -1.57 12.09
C VAL A 83 -16.31 -2.56 11.06
N LEU A 84 -15.34 -3.39 11.46
CA LEU A 84 -14.72 -4.43 10.63
C LEU A 84 -14.92 -5.78 11.31
N CYS A 85 -15.32 -6.79 10.53
CA CYS A 85 -15.39 -8.16 11.04
C CYS A 85 -14.01 -8.81 10.94
N SER A 86 -13.53 -9.34 12.06
CA SER A 86 -12.34 -10.17 12.16
C SER A 86 -12.72 -11.62 12.35
N VAL A 87 -12.00 -12.51 11.68
CA VAL A 87 -12.08 -13.96 11.88
C VAL A 87 -10.66 -14.47 12.10
N ASN A 88 -10.40 -15.04 13.28
CA ASN A 88 -9.07 -15.47 13.71
C ASN A 88 -8.00 -14.39 13.49
N GLY A 89 -8.28 -13.15 13.93
CA GLY A 89 -7.33 -12.05 13.81
C GLY A 89 -7.20 -11.42 12.43
N ASN A 90 -8.01 -11.85 11.45
CA ASN A 90 -7.90 -11.38 10.07
C ASN A 90 -9.15 -10.63 9.64
N VAL A 91 -8.95 -9.43 9.11
CA VAL A 91 -9.97 -8.63 8.44
C VAL A 91 -9.86 -8.84 6.94
N CYS A 92 -10.99 -9.15 6.32
CA CYS A 92 -11.10 -9.48 4.89
C CYS A 92 -10.16 -10.62 4.43
N GLY A 93 -9.65 -11.42 5.37
CA GLY A 93 -8.67 -12.49 5.11
C GLY A 93 -7.28 -12.02 4.69
N ILE A 94 -6.99 -10.71 4.72
CA ILE A 94 -5.74 -10.13 4.20
C ILE A 94 -5.03 -9.28 5.25
N PHE A 95 -5.78 -8.56 6.08
CA PHE A 95 -5.22 -7.62 7.04
C PHE A 95 -5.27 -8.19 8.45
N SER A 96 -4.12 -8.27 9.12
CA SER A 96 -4.09 -8.64 10.54
C SER A 96 -4.68 -7.52 11.40
N ALA A 97 -5.54 -7.88 12.35
CA ALA A 97 -6.12 -6.97 13.32
C ALA A 97 -5.70 -7.39 14.73
N LEU A 98 -5.23 -6.41 15.51
CA LEU A 98 -4.86 -6.59 16.91
C LEU A 98 -5.90 -5.90 17.78
N VAL A 99 -6.55 -6.66 18.67
CA VAL A 99 -7.52 -6.13 19.64
C VAL A 99 -6.91 -6.23 21.04
N GLY A 100 -6.35 -5.13 21.54
CA GLY A 100 -5.57 -5.14 22.78
C GLY A 100 -4.30 -5.98 22.61
N ASN A 101 -4.22 -7.11 23.30
CA ASN A 101 -3.13 -8.10 23.19
C ASN A 101 -3.59 -9.42 22.54
N GLU A 102 -4.78 -9.45 21.93
CA GLU A 102 -5.32 -10.64 21.28
C GLU A 102 -5.14 -10.56 19.76
N GLU A 103 -4.31 -11.46 19.23
CA GLU A 103 -4.02 -11.57 17.79
C GLU A 103 -5.01 -12.46 17.04
N ASN A 104 -5.85 -13.25 17.74
CA ASN A 104 -6.77 -14.23 17.12
C ASN A 104 -8.25 -13.86 17.31
N TYR A 105 -8.54 -12.60 17.62
CA TYR A 105 -9.89 -12.15 17.92
C TYR A 105 -10.85 -12.44 16.75
N THR A 106 -12.02 -12.98 17.07
CA THR A 106 -13.12 -13.21 16.13
C THR A 106 -14.35 -12.43 16.57
N GLY A 107 -14.85 -11.56 15.70
CA GLY A 107 -15.97 -10.68 15.99
C GLY A 107 -15.80 -9.31 15.34
N ASP A 108 -16.67 -8.38 15.73
CA ASP A 108 -16.68 -7.02 15.19
C ASP A 108 -15.71 -6.11 15.96
N ILE A 109 -14.89 -5.37 15.22
CA ILE A 109 -13.88 -4.45 15.73
C ILE A 109 -14.23 -3.03 15.28
N ILE A 110 -14.22 -2.08 16.22
CA ILE A 110 -14.33 -0.66 15.90
C ILE A 110 -12.93 -0.09 15.66
N VAL A 111 -12.71 0.45 14.47
CA VAL A 111 -11.43 1.07 14.10
C VAL A 111 -11.21 2.33 14.93
N LYS A 112 -10.08 2.38 15.66
CA LYS A 112 -9.65 3.58 16.40
C LYS A 112 -8.64 4.42 15.63
N GLY A 113 -7.86 3.80 14.75
CA GLY A 113 -6.84 4.45 13.94
C GLY A 113 -6.08 3.43 13.10
N VAL A 114 -5.25 3.93 12.18
CA VAL A 114 -4.37 3.12 11.32
C VAL A 114 -2.93 3.50 11.62
N ASP A 115 -2.16 2.56 12.16
CA ASP A 115 -0.76 2.75 12.55
C ASP A 115 0.18 2.58 11.33
N ARG A 116 1.17 3.48 11.20
CA ARG A 116 2.17 3.49 10.10
C ARG A 116 3.06 2.26 10.14
N ASP A 117 3.42 1.82 11.34
CA ASP A 117 4.59 0.96 11.54
C ASP A 117 4.23 -0.52 11.72
N LYS A 118 2.94 -0.87 11.68
CA LYS A 118 2.45 -2.22 12.00
C LYS A 118 1.79 -2.99 10.86
N ILE A 119 1.61 -2.38 9.68
CA ILE A 119 0.77 -2.99 8.63
C ILE A 119 1.57 -3.74 7.54
N LEU A 120 2.91 -3.78 7.59
CA LEU A 120 3.68 -4.76 6.80
C LEU A 120 4.90 -5.31 7.55
N GLY A 121 4.72 -6.46 8.22
CA GLY A 121 5.76 -7.47 8.44
C GLY A 121 6.77 -7.25 9.57
N MET A 122 6.75 -8.20 10.53
CA MET A 122 7.91 -8.77 11.25
C MET A 122 8.73 -7.87 12.21
N LYS A 123 8.59 -8.15 13.52
CA LYS A 123 9.77 -8.38 14.37
C LYS A 123 9.70 -9.79 14.95
N SER A 124 10.63 -10.64 14.52
CA SER A 124 11.10 -11.78 15.28
C SER A 124 11.67 -11.31 16.62
N ALA A 125 11.33 -12.02 17.69
CA ALA A 125 11.92 -11.87 19.02
C ALA A 125 13.39 -12.37 19.03
N MET A 126 14.06 -12.07 20.16
CA MET A 126 15.46 -12.33 20.57
C MET A 126 16.38 -11.15 20.22
N GLU A 127 17.08 -10.50 21.15
CA GLU A 127 17.77 -10.91 22.40
C GLU A 127 17.65 -9.73 23.42
N GLU A 128 17.76 -9.81 24.75
CA GLU A 128 18.03 -10.86 25.75
C GLU A 128 17.69 -10.24 27.12
N GLU A 129 17.31 -11.09 28.08
CA GLU A 129 17.20 -10.76 29.49
C GLU A 129 18.56 -10.44 30.13
N SER A 130 18.61 -9.42 30.99
CA SER A 130 19.27 -9.37 32.31
C SER A 130 19.31 -7.89 32.72
N GLY A 131 18.85 -7.46 33.89
CA GLY A 131 19.03 -8.08 35.19
C GLY A 131 20.17 -7.35 35.90
N PHE A 132 19.81 -6.30 36.65
CA PHE A 132 20.66 -5.41 37.48
C PHE A 132 21.62 -4.45 36.76
#